data_AF-A0A7V7V3H9-F1
#
_entry.id   AF-A0A7V7V3H9-F1
#
_cell.length_a   1.000
_cell.length_b   1.000
_cell.length_c   1.000
_cell.angle_alpha   90.00
_cell.angle_beta   90.00
_cell.angle_gamma   90.00
#
_symmetry.space_group_name_H-M   'P 1'
#
loop_
_entity.id
_entity.type
_entity.pdbx_description
1 polymer ?
#
loop_
_entity_poly.entity_id
_entity_poly.type
_entity_poly.pdbx_seq_one_letter_code
_entity_poly.pdbx_strand_id
1 'polypeptide(L)'
;MAKYYGYSYDENGKFTEMVPIEEKPIYEKQTFYREEQKGIVTEEKLCDFHQSIEDGALVADQNPLGKFDCPDCVLHRVDFEPIQVPYQEDVIVGYEPDIPNNCTLEVCPWLAYEPVFDGEKWVKTKEPEIVEPQPQEPSELEKLKKQMELLQKAMDEMIIAGIQ
;
A
#
# COMPACT_ATOMS: atom_id res chain seq x y z
N MET A 1 3.31 -7.65 -5.00
CA MET A 1 3.50 -6.20 -5.23
C MET A 1 4.95 -6.02 -5.67
N ALA A 2 5.19 -5.27 -6.75
CA ALA A 2 6.55 -4.96 -7.15
C ALA A 2 7.16 -4.05 -6.08
N LYS A 3 8.37 -4.35 -5.59
CA LYS A 3 9.06 -3.45 -4.66
C LYS A 3 9.53 -2.23 -5.45
N TYR A 4 9.04 -1.05 -5.10
CA TYR A 4 9.58 0.20 -5.60
C TYR A 4 10.95 0.44 -4.93
N TYR A 5 11.92 0.88 -5.72
CA TYR A 5 13.22 1.32 -5.22
C TYR A 5 13.36 2.80 -5.55
N GLY A 6 13.66 3.59 -4.52
CA GLY A 6 14.00 4.98 -4.65
C GLY A 6 15.52 5.15 -4.68
N TYR A 7 15.96 6.20 -5.37
CA TYR A 7 17.36 6.59 -5.50
C TYR A 7 17.55 7.84 -4.65
N SER A 8 18.24 7.68 -3.53
CA SER A 8 18.50 8.76 -2.58
C SER A 8 19.68 9.62 -3.03
N TYR A 9 19.65 10.88 -2.64
CA TYR A 9 20.72 11.83 -2.88
C TYR A 9 21.08 12.62 -1.62
N ASP A 10 22.30 13.16 -1.61
CA ASP A 10 22.80 14.03 -0.54
C ASP A 10 22.39 15.51 -0.75
N GLU A 11 22.82 16.39 0.14
CA GLU A 11 22.54 17.84 0.07
C GLU A 11 23.10 18.51 -1.20
N ASN A 12 24.08 17.89 -1.87
CA ASN A 12 24.64 18.36 -3.13
C ASN A 12 23.99 17.70 -4.34
N GLY A 13 22.93 16.91 -4.15
CA GLY A 13 22.24 16.16 -5.20
C GLY A 13 23.01 14.93 -5.69
N LYS A 14 24.08 14.51 -5.02
CA LYS A 14 24.84 13.31 -5.44
C LYS A 14 24.13 12.05 -4.98
N PHE A 15 24.07 11.05 -5.85
CA PHE A 15 23.53 9.74 -5.52
C PHE A 15 24.27 9.12 -4.33
N THR A 16 23.49 8.62 -3.36
CA THR A 16 24.01 7.96 -2.16
C THR A 16 23.74 6.46 -2.20
N GLU A 17 22.46 6.09 -2.24
CA GLU A 17 22.03 4.70 -2.14
C GLU A 17 20.67 4.45 -2.78
N MET A 18 20.39 3.18 -3.06
CA MET A 18 19.05 2.72 -3.44
C MET A 18 18.33 2.16 -2.21
N VAL A 19 17.14 2.69 -1.92
CA VAL A 19 16.33 2.29 -0.77
C VAL A 19 14.99 1.70 -1.22
N PRO A 20 14.49 0.62 -0.60
CA PRO A 20 13.14 0.15 -0.87
C PRO A 20 12.14 1.19 -0.37
N ILE A 21 11.15 1.53 -1.21
CA ILE A 21 10.07 2.46 -0.87
C ILE A 21 8.87 1.67 -0.42
N GLU A 22 8.38 1.96 0.79
CA GLU A 22 7.14 1.41 1.32
C GLU A 22 5.94 2.13 0.70
N GLU A 23 4.82 1.44 0.64
CA GLU A 23 3.55 2.03 0.21
C GLU A 23 2.75 2.44 1.45
N LYS A 24 2.20 3.65 1.44
CA LYS A 24 1.26 4.11 2.45
C LYS A 24 -0.19 4.06 1.92
N PRO A 25 -1.16 3.70 2.76
CA PRO A 25 -2.56 3.71 2.36
C PRO A 25 -3.09 5.14 2.20
N ILE A 26 -3.90 5.34 1.17
CA ILE A 26 -4.68 6.56 0.96
C ILE A 26 -6.07 6.33 1.58
N TYR A 27 -6.46 7.20 2.51
CA TYR A 27 -7.75 7.15 3.19
C TYR A 27 -8.75 8.13 2.57
N GLU A 28 -9.98 7.68 2.39
CA GLU A 28 -11.12 8.51 2.01
C GLU A 28 -12.27 8.32 2.99
N LYS A 29 -12.90 9.43 3.41
CA LYS A 29 -14.06 9.40 4.29
C LYS A 29 -15.29 8.96 3.52
N GLN A 30 -15.81 7.78 3.84
CA GLN A 30 -17.05 7.27 3.27
C GLN A 30 -18.15 7.24 4.33
N THR A 31 -19.39 7.48 3.89
CA THR A 31 -20.56 7.42 4.77
C THR A 31 -21.19 6.03 4.66
N PHE A 32 -21.26 5.36 5.79
CA PHE A 32 -21.91 4.07 5.95
C PHE A 32 -23.18 4.22 6.79
N TYR A 33 -24.05 3.22 6.73
CA TYR A 33 -25.27 3.17 7.52
C TYR A 33 -25.22 1.96 8.44
N ARG A 34 -25.46 2.16 9.73
CA ARG A 34 -25.67 1.07 10.68
C ARG A 34 -27.13 1.04 11.11
N GLU A 35 -27.64 -0.16 11.30
CA GLU A 35 -28.98 -0.37 11.83
C GLU A 35 -28.94 -0.27 13.36
N GLU A 36 -29.75 0.62 13.91
CA GLU A 36 -29.97 0.74 15.36
C GLU A 36 -31.44 0.57 15.68
N GLN A 37 -31.77 0.07 16.86
CA GLN A 37 -33.14 0.04 17.35
C GLN A 37 -33.46 1.33 18.09
N LYS A 38 -34.46 2.06 17.61
CA LYS A 38 -34.97 3.25 18.29
C LYS A 38 -36.28 2.90 19.01
N GLY A 39 -36.31 3.12 20.33
CA GLY A 39 -37.51 2.99 21.13
C GLY A 39 -38.49 4.13 20.84
N ILE A 40 -39.67 3.79 20.36
CA ILE A 40 -40.80 4.70 20.19
C ILE A 40 -41.73 4.49 21.37
N VAL A 41 -41.81 5.49 22.23
CA VAL A 41 -42.65 5.45 23.42
C VAL A 41 -44.03 5.97 23.08
N THR A 42 -45.04 5.11 23.23
CA THR A 42 -46.44 5.54 23.25
C THR A 42 -46.82 5.78 24.71
N GLU A 43 -47.16 7.03 25.04
CA GLU A 43 -47.66 7.37 26.37
C GLU A 43 -49.06 6.81 26.61
N GLU A 44 -49.34 6.40 27.84
CA GLU A 44 -50.66 5.93 28.23
C GLU A 44 -51.69 7.07 28.15
N LYS A 45 -52.79 6.83 27.45
CA LYS A 45 -53.95 7.71 27.40
C LYS A 45 -55.20 6.88 27.67
N LEU A 46 -55.70 6.96 28.89
CA LEU A 46 -56.95 6.32 29.28
C LEU A 46 -58.15 7.19 28.86
N CYS A 47 -59.28 6.57 28.57
CA CYS A 47 -60.53 7.29 28.36
C CYS A 47 -61.03 7.90 29.68
N ASP A 48 -61.94 8.88 29.61
CA ASP A 48 -62.47 9.62 30.77
C ASP A 48 -62.95 8.68 31.90
N PHE A 49 -63.57 7.55 31.52
CA PHE A 49 -64.03 6.54 32.46
C PHE A 49 -62.87 5.87 33.22
N HIS A 50 -61.87 5.35 32.50
CA HIS A 50 -60.72 4.68 33.13
C HIS A 50 -59.72 5.65 33.78
N GLN A 51 -59.72 6.92 33.40
CA GLN A 51 -58.96 7.97 34.07
C GLN A 51 -59.60 8.37 35.41
N SER A 52 -60.93 8.25 35.53
CA SER A 52 -61.69 8.57 36.75
C SER A 52 -61.63 7.46 37.83
N ILE A 53 -61.12 6.27 37.50
CA ILE A 53 -60.97 5.16 38.44
C ILE A 53 -59.60 5.30 39.10
N GLU A 54 -59.56 5.78 40.34
CA GLU A 54 -58.34 5.78 41.17
C GLU A 54 -57.83 4.32 41.31
N ASP A 55 -56.54 4.13 40.99
CA ASP A 55 -55.72 2.92 41.15
C ASP A 55 -56.39 1.68 41.78
N GLY A 56 -57.12 0.91 40.96
CA GLY A 56 -57.41 -0.50 41.24
C GLY A 56 -58.73 -0.85 41.93
N ALA A 57 -59.69 0.08 42.07
CA ALA A 57 -61.03 -0.28 42.54
C ALA A 57 -61.90 -0.86 41.41
N LEU A 58 -61.76 -2.17 41.14
CA LEU A 58 -62.72 -2.92 40.33
C LEU A 58 -64.09 -2.94 41.01
N VAL A 59 -64.98 -2.02 40.65
CA VAL A 59 -66.41 -2.19 40.89
C VAL A 59 -66.96 -2.99 39.72
N ALA A 60 -67.17 -4.28 39.96
CA ALA A 60 -67.37 -5.34 38.97
C ALA A 60 -68.66 -5.26 38.11
N ASP A 61 -69.29 -4.10 37.94
CA ASP A 61 -70.70 -4.07 37.53
C ASP A 61 -71.14 -2.98 36.53
N GLN A 62 -70.23 -2.19 35.93
CA GLN A 62 -70.64 -1.21 34.90
C GLN A 62 -69.84 -1.22 33.60
N ASN A 63 -68.67 -1.86 33.57
CA ASN A 63 -67.99 -2.18 32.32
C ASN A 63 -67.21 -3.49 32.50
N PRO A 64 -67.57 -4.60 31.83
CA PRO A 64 -66.88 -5.87 31.98
C PRO A 64 -65.47 -5.87 31.37
N LEU A 65 -65.13 -4.85 30.58
CA LEU A 65 -63.85 -4.70 29.91
C LEU A 65 -62.89 -3.90 30.80
N GLY A 66 -61.84 -4.54 31.30
CA GLY A 66 -60.77 -3.85 32.02
C GLY A 66 -60.01 -2.86 31.13
N LYS A 67 -59.17 -2.00 31.71
CA LYS A 67 -58.37 -1.00 30.96
C LYS A 67 -57.52 -1.60 29.83
N PHE A 68 -57.19 -2.89 29.92
CA PHE A 68 -56.40 -3.63 28.93
C PHE A 68 -57.21 -4.09 27.71
N ASP A 69 -58.53 -4.24 27.87
CA ASP A 69 -59.46 -4.72 26.84
C ASP A 69 -60.38 -3.61 26.32
N CYS A 70 -60.12 -2.36 26.74
CA CYS A 70 -60.90 -1.19 26.33
C CYS A 70 -60.35 -0.61 25.02
N PRO A 71 -61.14 -0.56 23.93
CA PRO A 71 -60.68 -0.04 22.64
C PRO A 71 -60.40 1.47 22.66
N ASP A 72 -60.96 2.20 23.63
CA ASP A 72 -60.78 3.65 23.79
C ASP A 72 -59.57 4.00 24.68
N CYS A 73 -58.91 3.00 25.29
CA CYS A 73 -57.71 3.18 26.10
C CYS A 73 -56.45 2.88 25.26
N VAL A 74 -55.52 3.82 25.23
CA VAL A 74 -54.17 3.59 24.70
C VAL A 74 -53.25 3.27 25.87
N LEU A 75 -52.79 2.02 25.94
CA LEU A 75 -51.82 1.61 26.96
C LEU A 75 -50.42 2.11 26.63
N HIS A 76 -49.61 2.32 27.67
CA HIS A 76 -48.19 2.54 27.48
C HIS A 76 -47.54 1.34 26.78
N ARG A 77 -46.85 1.61 25.68
CA ARG A 77 -46.01 0.61 25.00
C ARG A 77 -44.74 1.24 24.49
N VAL A 78 -43.70 0.42 24.44
CA VAL A 78 -42.41 0.78 23.83
C VAL A 78 -42.22 -0.16 22.66
N ASP A 79 -42.33 0.40 21.46
CA ASP A 79 -42.08 -0.32 20.22
C ASP A 79 -40.64 -0.02 19.77
N PHE A 80 -39.96 -1.00 19.18
CA PHE A 80 -38.61 -0.83 18.65
C PHE A 80 -38.65 -0.88 17.13
N GLU A 81 -38.29 0.22 16.48
CA GLU A 81 -38.16 0.27 15.03
C GLU A 81 -36.68 0.32 14.62
N PRO A 82 -36.27 -0.43 13.59
CA PRO A 82 -34.93 -0.33 13.03
C PRO A 82 -34.80 0.99 12.28
N ILE A 83 -33.79 1.78 12.63
CA ILE A 83 -33.41 3.02 11.94
C ILE A 83 -32.02 2.88 11.34
N GLN A 84 -31.80 3.53 10.19
CA GLN A 84 -30.48 3.63 9.58
C GLN A 84 -29.78 4.90 10.06
N VAL A 85 -28.71 4.74 10.82
CA VAL A 85 -27.90 5.85 11.34
C VAL A 85 -26.63 5.98 10.48
N PRO A 86 -26.42 7.13 9.80
CA PRO A 86 -25.20 7.35 9.04
C PRO A 86 -24.01 7.57 9.98
N TYR A 87 -22.86 6.98 9.64
CA TYR A 87 -21.58 7.23 10.29
C TYR A 87 -20.47 7.33 9.24
N GLN A 88 -19.37 7.99 9.59
CA GLN A 88 -18.22 8.16 8.70
C GLN A 88 -17.09 7.26 9.14
N GLU A 89 -16.47 6.59 8.19
CA GLU A 89 -15.28 5.76 8.40
C GLU A 89 -14.25 6.09 7.32
N ASP A 90 -12.97 6.11 7.73
CA ASP A 90 -11.84 6.29 6.82
C ASP A 90 -11.55 4.94 6.15
N VAL A 91 -11.83 4.86 4.85
CA VAL A 91 -11.65 3.64 4.05
C VAL A 91 -10.39 3.76 3.21
N ILE A 92 -9.61 2.69 3.13
CA ILE A 92 -8.43 2.64 2.26
C ILE A 92 -8.90 2.52 0.81
N VAL A 93 -8.68 3.56 0.02
CA VAL A 93 -9.07 3.61 -1.40
C VAL A 93 -7.92 3.29 -2.36
N GLY A 94 -6.68 3.33 -1.87
CA GLY A 94 -5.51 3.03 -2.67
C GLY A 94 -4.24 3.03 -1.84
N TYR A 95 -3.11 2.86 -2.52
CA TYR A 95 -1.78 2.89 -1.94
C TYR A 95 -0.90 3.79 -2.81
N GLU A 96 -0.08 4.60 -2.17
CA GLU A 96 0.94 5.43 -2.84
C GLU A 96 2.33 5.18 -2.24
N PRO A 97 3.40 5.30 -3.03
CA PRO A 97 4.76 5.18 -2.50
C PRO A 97 5.05 6.31 -1.50
N ASP A 98 5.56 5.97 -0.32
CA ASP A 98 5.97 6.92 0.71
C ASP A 98 7.43 7.33 0.48
N ILE A 99 7.62 8.26 -0.46
CA ILE A 99 8.95 8.69 -0.92
C ILE A 99 9.53 9.71 0.07
N PRO A 100 10.72 9.46 0.65
CA PRO A 100 11.43 10.44 1.46
C PRO A 100 11.80 11.69 0.65
N ASN A 101 11.89 12.86 1.31
CA ASN A 101 12.18 14.12 0.63
C ASN A 101 13.49 14.13 -0.18
N ASN A 102 14.52 13.39 0.24
CA ASN A 102 15.81 13.29 -0.43
C ASN A 102 15.90 12.08 -1.37
N CYS A 103 14.76 11.59 -1.86
CA CYS A 103 14.67 10.39 -2.66
C CYS A 103 13.81 10.63 -3.90
N THR A 104 14.13 9.95 -5.00
CA THR A 104 13.36 9.97 -6.24
C THR A 104 13.10 8.54 -6.75
N LEU A 105 11.98 8.32 -7.44
CA LEU A 105 11.73 7.07 -8.15
C LEU A 105 12.43 7.03 -9.52
N GLU A 106 13.06 8.12 -9.94
CA GLU A 106 13.84 8.17 -11.18
C GLU A 106 15.16 7.41 -11.00
N VAL A 107 15.41 6.48 -11.92
CA VAL A 107 16.62 5.65 -11.92
C VAL A 107 17.86 6.52 -12.12
N CYS A 108 18.78 6.46 -11.15
CA CYS A 108 20.07 7.15 -11.26
C CYS A 108 20.84 6.64 -12.49
N PRO A 109 21.34 7.54 -13.35
CA PRO A 109 22.27 7.18 -14.42
C PRO A 109 23.54 6.52 -13.88
N TRP A 110 24.32 5.96 -14.79
CA TRP A 110 25.60 5.35 -14.42
C TRP A 110 26.51 6.36 -13.70
N LEU A 111 27.08 5.96 -12.56
CA LEU A 111 27.85 6.84 -11.69
C LEU A 111 29.11 7.44 -12.35
N ALA A 112 29.60 6.86 -13.45
CA ALA A 112 30.72 7.42 -14.21
C ALA A 112 30.40 8.78 -14.85
N TYR A 113 29.12 9.08 -15.10
CA TYR A 113 28.67 10.40 -15.57
C TYR A 113 28.65 11.45 -14.44
N GLU A 114 29.01 11.07 -13.21
CA GLU A 114 28.89 11.87 -11.99
C GLU A 114 27.52 12.58 -11.92
N PRO A 115 26.40 11.81 -11.97
CA PRO A 115 25.07 12.40 -12.04
C PRO A 115 24.73 13.16 -10.76
N VAL A 116 24.11 14.33 -10.93
CA VAL A 116 23.62 15.19 -9.84
C VAL A 116 22.12 15.42 -10.03
N PHE A 117 21.32 15.22 -8.99
CA PHE A 117 19.90 15.47 -8.99
C PHE A 117 19.62 16.97 -8.82
N ASP A 118 18.84 17.55 -9.74
CA ASP A 118 18.53 18.99 -9.75
C ASP A 118 17.23 19.35 -9.01
N GLY A 119 16.57 18.37 -8.39
CA GLY A 119 15.27 18.49 -7.74
C GLY A 119 14.12 17.91 -8.56
N GLU A 120 14.31 17.77 -9.87
CA GLU A 120 13.33 17.15 -10.78
C GLU A 120 13.86 15.87 -11.42
N LYS A 121 15.15 15.85 -11.82
CA LYS A 121 15.76 14.76 -12.59
C LYS A 121 17.27 14.63 -12.37
N TRP A 122 17.83 13.52 -12.85
CA TRP A 122 19.28 13.32 -12.85
C TRP A 122 19.97 14.02 -14.01
N VAL A 123 20.92 14.91 -13.70
CA VAL A 123 21.76 15.60 -14.68
C VAL A 123 23.13 14.95 -14.73
N LYS A 124 23.52 14.46 -15.91
CA LYS A 124 24.88 13.96 -16.17
C LYS A 124 25.83 15.15 -16.25
N THR A 125 26.83 15.20 -15.37
CA THR A 125 27.75 16.35 -15.29
C THR A 125 29.07 16.12 -16.02
N LYS A 126 29.38 14.85 -16.33
CA LYS A 126 30.63 14.44 -16.98
C LYS A 126 30.38 13.42 -18.07
N GLU A 127 31.11 13.53 -19.18
CA GLU A 127 31.18 12.47 -20.19
C GLU A 127 32.26 11.46 -19.75
N PRO A 128 31.94 10.17 -19.59
CA PRO A 128 32.91 9.16 -19.19
C PRO A 128 33.91 8.95 -20.33
N GLU A 129 35.19 8.89 -19.97
CA GLU A 129 36.22 8.49 -20.91
C GLU A 129 36.04 7.00 -21.24
N ILE A 130 35.67 6.72 -22.48
CA ILE A 130 35.60 5.34 -22.99
C ILE A 130 37.05 4.91 -23.20
N VAL A 131 37.62 4.25 -22.19
CA VAL A 131 38.92 3.59 -22.36
C VAL A 131 38.65 2.38 -23.24
N GLU A 132 39.11 2.43 -24.50
CA GLU A 132 39.10 1.26 -25.36
C GLU A 132 39.80 0.12 -24.63
N PRO A 133 39.22 -1.10 -24.62
CA PRO A 133 39.90 -2.24 -24.01
C PRO A 133 41.24 -2.38 -24.72
N GLN A 134 42.33 -2.08 -24.01
CA GLN A 134 43.67 -2.29 -24.57
C GLN A 134 43.75 -3.75 -25.00
N PRO A 135 44.34 -4.05 -26.18
CA PRO A 135 44.53 -5.43 -26.60
C PRO A 135 45.18 -6.17 -25.43
N GLN A 136 44.51 -7.21 -24.93
CA GLN A 136 45.09 -8.03 -23.88
C GLN A 136 46.45 -8.48 -24.40
N GLU A 137 47.54 -8.06 -23.74
CA GLU A 137 48.84 -8.66 -24.04
C GLU A 137 48.66 -10.17 -23.90
N PRO A 138 49.10 -10.97 -24.89
CA PRO A 138 48.90 -12.41 -24.85
C PRO A 138 49.41 -12.90 -23.51
N SER A 139 48.57 -13.68 -22.83
CA SER A 139 48.92 -14.16 -21.50
C SER A 139 50.27 -14.89 -21.58
N GLU A 140 51.03 -14.90 -20.49
CA GLU A 140 52.32 -15.61 -20.43
C GLU A 140 52.17 -17.08 -20.89
N LEU A 141 50.99 -17.67 -20.69
CA LEU A 141 50.63 -19.00 -21.15
C LEU A 141 50.47 -19.11 -22.68
N GLU A 142 49.92 -18.10 -23.34
CA GLU A 142 49.83 -18.03 -24.81
C GLU A 142 51.20 -17.79 -25.45
N LYS A 143 52.03 -16.93 -24.83
CA LYS A 143 53.43 -16.75 -25.24
C LYS A 143 54.21 -18.06 -25.12
N LEU A 144 54.04 -18.79 -24.00
CA LEU A 144 54.69 -20.09 -23.78
C LEU A 144 54.21 -21.16 -24.77
N LYS A 145 52.90 -21.24 -25.03
CA LYS A 145 52.35 -22.16 -26.04
C LYS A 145 52.93 -21.89 -27.43
N LYS A 146 53.03 -20.63 -27.83
CA LYS A 146 53.61 -20.23 -29.12
C LYS A 146 55.10 -20.59 -29.20
N GLN A 147 55.85 -20.43 -28.12
CA GLN A 147 57.25 -20.87 -28.05
C GLN A 147 57.39 -22.39 -28.16
N MET A 148 56.53 -23.17 -27.50
CA MET A 148 56.52 -24.63 -27.63
C MET A 148 56.17 -25.08 -29.05
N GLU A 149 55.18 -24.45 -29.68
CA GLU A 149 54.78 -24.74 -31.06
C GLU A 149 55.92 -24.46 -32.05
N LEU A 150 56.61 -23.34 -31.90
CA LEU A 150 57.79 -23.01 -32.72
C LEU A 150 58.94 -24.01 -32.53
N LEU A 151 59.18 -24.45 -31.29
CA LEU A 151 60.22 -25.42 -30.98
C LEU A 151 59.88 -26.82 -31.50
N GLN A 152 58.61 -27.20 -31.44
CA GLN A 152 58.10 -28.46 -31.98
C GLN A 152 58.20 -28.48 -33.52
N LYS A 153 57.82 -27.39 -34.18
CA LYS A 153 57.96 -27.26 -35.64
C LYS A 153 59.42 -27.33 -36.09
N ALA A 154 60.34 -26.68 -35.37
CA ALA A 154 61.77 -26.76 -35.69
C ALA A 154 62.32 -28.18 -35.51
N MET A 155 61.84 -28.91 -34.51
CA MET A 155 62.20 -30.31 -34.29
C MET A 155 61.68 -31.22 -35.40
N ASP A 156 60.43 -31.04 -35.82
CA ASP A 156 59.83 -31.79 -36.93
C ASP A 156 60.57 -31.53 -38.25
N GLU A 157 60.94 -30.27 -38.53
CA GLU A 157 61.74 -29.91 -39.73
C GLU A 157 63.12 -30.57 -39.72
N MET A 158 63.80 -30.65 -38.57
CA MET A 158 65.09 -31.35 -38.45
C MET A 158 64.96 -32.87 -38.63
N ILE A 159 63.88 -33.47 -38.11
CA ILE A 159 63.63 -34.91 -38.27
C ILE A 159 63.33 -35.23 -39.74
N ILE A 160 62.52 -34.42 -40.41
CA ILE A 160 62.19 -34.59 -41.83
C ILE A 160 63.45 -34.40 -42.69
N ALA A 161 64.29 -33.41 -42.39
CA ALA A 161 65.54 -33.17 -43.11
C ALA A 161 66.62 -34.25 -42.84
N GLY A 162 66.58 -34.92 -41.69
CA GLY A 162 67.52 -35.99 -41.34
C GLY A 162 67.14 -37.40 -41.83
N ILE A 163 65.93 -37.58 -42.38
CA ILE A 163 65.43 -38.86 -42.92
C ILE A 163 65.61 -38.95 -44.45
N GLN A 164 66.07 -37.88 -45.12
CA GLN A 164 66.53 -37.88 -46.52
C GLN A 164 68.01 -38.24 -46.63
#